data_AF-A0AAW2NTL3-F1
#
_entry.id   AF-A0AAW2NTL3-F1
#
_cell.length_a   1.000
_cell.length_b   1.000
_cell.length_c   1.000
_cell.angle_alpha   90.00
_cell.angle_beta   90.00
_cell.angle_gamma   90.00
#
_symmetry.space_group_name_H-M   'P 1'
#
loop_
_entity.id
_entity.type
_entity.pdbx_description
1 polymer ?
#
loop_
_entity_poly.entity_id
_entity_poly.type
_entity_poly.pdbx_seq_one_letter_code
_entity_poly.pdbx_strand_id
1 'polypeptide(L)'
;MMDASRGYHQIMLAPEDHKKVSFITSSGTFCYVAMPFGLENAGATYQRLVDKIFQPQIGRNVEVYVDDMLVKSKKAEDHISDLEKTFAVLRKYRIKLNPTKCAFGVQGGRFLGFMVT
;
A
#
# COMPACT_ATOMS: atom_id res chain seq x y z
N MET A 1 9.08 -3.59 8.06
CA MET A 1 8.29 -2.45 7.54
C MET A 1 8.38 -2.46 6.02
N MET A 2 7.25 -2.30 5.34
CA MET A 2 7.16 -2.21 3.89
C MET A 2 6.36 -0.96 3.53
N ASP A 3 6.83 -0.25 2.51
CA ASP A 3 6.21 0.99 2.00
C ASP A 3 5.73 0.73 0.57
N ALA A 4 4.46 1.00 0.31
CA ALA A 4 3.91 0.92 -1.04
C ALA A 4 4.36 2.11 -1.90
N SER A 5 5.05 1.81 -3.01
CA SER A 5 5.59 2.85 -3.89
C SER A 5 4.47 3.62 -4.59
N ARG A 6 4.31 4.92 -4.32
CA ARG A 6 3.29 5.76 -4.98
C ARG A 6 1.89 5.13 -4.85
N GLY A 7 1.51 4.67 -3.66
CA GLY A 7 0.34 3.83 -3.41
C GLY A 7 -0.92 4.21 -4.19
N TYR A 8 -1.31 5.49 -4.15
CA TYR A 8 -2.50 5.98 -4.86
C TYR A 8 -2.44 5.79 -6.38
N HIS A 9 -1.29 6.04 -7.00
CA HIS A 9 -1.11 5.89 -8.45
C HIS A 9 -1.15 4.42 -8.92
N GLN A 10 -1.24 3.45 -8.02
CA GLN A 10 -1.43 2.05 -8.34
C GLN A 10 -2.91 1.65 -8.42
N ILE A 11 -3.83 2.54 -8.01
CA ILE A 11 -5.27 2.33 -8.03
C ILE A 11 -5.84 2.95 -9.31
N MET A 12 -6.41 2.12 -10.18
CA MET A 12 -7.08 2.59 -11.39
C MET A 12 -8.38 3.30 -11.05
N LEU A 13 -8.62 4.44 -11.70
CA LEU A 13 -9.91 5.13 -11.60
C LEU A 13 -10.94 4.45 -12.49
N ALA A 14 -12.20 4.48 -12.05
CA ALA A 14 -13.32 4.06 -12.88
C ALA A 14 -13.39 4.95 -14.15
N PRO A 15 -13.58 4.38 -15.35
CA PRO A 15 -13.61 5.15 -16.61
C PRO A 15 -14.57 6.34 -16.60
N GLU A 16 -15.71 6.20 -15.93
CA GLU A 16 -16.72 7.25 -15.74
C GLU A 16 -16.22 8.45 -14.91
N ASP A 17 -15.21 8.25 -14.07
CA ASP A 17 -14.65 9.29 -13.20
C ASP A 17 -13.44 10.00 -13.82
N HIS A 18 -12.85 9.48 -14.91
CA HIS A 18 -11.65 10.09 -15.53
C HIS A 18 -11.83 11.58 -15.83
N LYS A 19 -12.99 11.96 -16.37
CA LYS A 19 -13.30 13.37 -16.71
C LYS A 19 -13.36 14.28 -15.49
N LYS A 20 -13.77 13.77 -14.33
CA LYS A 20 -13.85 14.53 -13.06
C LYS A 20 -12.46 14.85 -12.51
N VAL A 21 -11.47 14.07 -12.92
CA VAL A 21 -10.07 14.21 -12.50
C VAL A 21 -9.23 14.69 -13.69
N SER A 22 -9.75 15.71 -14.39
CA SER A 22 -9.08 16.34 -15.52
C SER A 22 -8.27 17.58 -15.09
N PHE A 23 -7.24 17.89 -15.87
CA PHE A 23 -6.40 19.06 -15.68
C PHE A 23 -6.04 19.68 -17.03
N ILE A 24 -5.76 20.98 -17.03
CA ILE A 24 -5.45 21.76 -18.23
C ILE A 24 -3.96 22.08 -18.24
N THR A 25 -3.35 21.89 -19.42
CA THR A 25 -1.99 22.32 -19.72
C THR A 25 -2.01 23.26 -20.93
N SER A 26 -0.90 23.94 -21.22
CA SER A 26 -0.76 24.74 -22.45
C SER A 26 -1.02 23.95 -23.74
N SER A 27 -0.85 22.61 -23.68
CA SER A 27 -1.01 21.71 -24.81
C SER A 27 -2.39 21.06 -24.89
N GLY A 28 -3.30 21.37 -23.96
CA GLY A 28 -4.67 20.85 -23.94
C GLY A 28 -5.09 20.24 -22.61
N THR A 29 -6.25 19.56 -22.63
CA THR A 29 -6.89 18.94 -21.47
C THR A 29 -6.55 17.46 -21.37
N PHE A 30 -6.08 17.04 -20.20
CA PHE A 30 -5.73 15.66 -19.89
C PHE A 30 -6.56 15.16 -18.72
N CYS A 31 -6.66 13.84 -18.56
CA CYS A 31 -7.31 13.21 -17.42
C CYS A 31 -6.42 12.12 -16.81
N TYR A 32 -6.55 11.94 -15.50
CA TYR A 32 -5.89 10.85 -14.81
C TYR A 32 -6.65 9.53 -15.03
N VAL A 33 -5.91 8.46 -15.33
CA VAL A 33 -6.43 7.08 -15.42
C VAL A 33 -6.22 6.28 -14.13
N ALA A 34 -5.32 6.74 -13.28
CA ALA A 34 -5.04 6.20 -11.96
C ALA A 34 -5.16 7.32 -10.94
N MET A 35 -5.49 6.97 -9.70
CA MET A 35 -5.85 7.92 -8.64
C MET A 35 -4.70 8.90 -8.37
N PRO A 36 -4.86 10.21 -8.65
CA PRO A 36 -3.83 11.19 -8.38
C PRO A 36 -3.78 11.57 -6.90
N PHE A 37 -2.70 12.23 -6.53
CA PHE A 37 -2.60 12.93 -5.25
C PHE A 37 -3.60 14.09 -5.17
N GLY A 38 -4.01 14.44 -3.95
CA GLY A 38 -4.89 15.58 -3.70
C GLY A 38 -6.39 15.27 -3.72
N LEU A 39 -6.80 14.05 -4.04
CA LEU A 39 -8.19 13.63 -3.86
C LEU A 39 -8.48 13.39 -2.37
N GLU A 40 -9.53 14.02 -1.86
CA GLU A 40 -9.97 13.92 -0.46
C GLU A 40 -10.17 12.45 -0.01
N ASN A 41 -10.76 11.63 -0.87
CA ASN A 41 -11.06 10.22 -0.58
C ASN A 41 -9.96 9.24 -1.01
N ALA A 42 -8.78 9.72 -1.43
CA ALA A 42 -7.70 8.83 -1.86
C ALA A 42 -7.24 7.90 -0.75
N GLY A 43 -7.01 8.44 0.45
CA GLY A 43 -6.58 7.67 1.62
C GLY A 43 -7.59 6.60 2.03
N ALA A 44 -8.88 6.96 2.11
CA ALA A 44 -9.96 6.02 2.45
C ALA A 44 -10.12 4.91 1.40
N THR A 45 -10.00 5.26 0.11
CA THR A 45 -10.04 4.27 -0.98
C THR A 45 -8.86 3.31 -0.90
N TYR A 46 -7.66 3.83 -0.63
CA TYR A 46 -6.47 3.00 -0.46
C TYR A 46 -6.61 2.08 0.74
N GLN A 47 -7.02 2.59 1.90
CA GLN A 47 -7.23 1.77 3.10
C GLN A 47 -8.23 0.64 2.85
N ARG A 48 -9.37 0.93 2.20
CA ARG A 48 -10.36 -0.10 1.83
C ARG A 48 -9.80 -1.18 0.91
N LEU A 49 -8.91 -0.83 -0.02
CA LEU A 49 -8.23 -1.80 -0.87
C LEU A 49 -7.32 -2.70 -0.03
N VAL A 50 -6.47 -2.11 0.82
CA VAL A 50 -5.51 -2.87 1.60
C VAL A 50 -6.21 -3.76 2.63
N ASP A 51 -7.25 -3.26 3.29
CA ASP A 51 -8.11 -4.02 4.20
C ASP A 51 -8.70 -5.25 3.50
N LYS A 52 -9.19 -5.07 2.27
CA LYS A 52 -9.82 -6.15 1.50
C LYS A 52 -8.83 -7.23 1.08
N ILE A 53 -7.64 -6.86 0.60
CA ILE A 53 -6.68 -7.84 0.06
C ILE A 53 -5.90 -8.56 1.17
N PHE A 54 -5.72 -7.94 2.33
CA PHE A 54 -5.04 -8.52 3.50
C PHE A 54 -5.99 -8.97 4.60
N GLN A 55 -7.30 -8.96 4.40
CA GLN A 55 -8.31 -9.39 5.37
C GLN A 55 -7.95 -10.65 6.19
N PRO A 56 -7.42 -11.76 5.59
CA PRO A 56 -7.04 -12.95 6.37
C PRO A 56 -5.72 -12.81 7.17
N GLN A 57 -4.94 -11.76 6.94
CA GLN A 57 -3.62 -11.51 7.52
C GLN A 57 -3.59 -10.35 8.52
N ILE A 58 -4.54 -9.41 8.40
CA ILE A 58 -4.66 -8.25 9.30
C ILE A 58 -4.85 -8.73 10.74
N GLY A 59 -4.07 -8.15 11.67
CA GLY A 59 -4.04 -8.50 13.08
C GLY A 59 -3.35 -9.84 13.41
N ARG A 60 -3.20 -10.74 12.43
CA ARG A 60 -2.47 -12.01 12.59
C ARG A 60 -0.96 -11.80 12.43
N ASN A 61 -0.55 -11.37 11.24
CA ASN A 61 0.85 -11.18 10.86
C ASN A 61 1.08 -9.88 10.09
N VAL A 62 0.03 -9.16 9.69
CA VAL A 62 0.14 -7.88 9.00
C VAL A 62 -0.60 -6.82 9.81
N GLU A 63 0.03 -5.67 10.01
CA GLU A 63 -0.62 -4.42 10.41
C GLU A 63 -0.48 -3.42 9.27
N VAL A 64 -1.54 -2.70 8.95
CA VAL A 64 -1.57 -1.78 7.81
C VAL A 64 -2.04 -0.42 8.27
N TYR A 65 -1.37 0.63 7.80
CA TYR A 65 -1.86 1.99 7.88
C TYR A 65 -1.56 2.74 6.59
N VAL A 66 -2.59 2.96 5.77
CA VAL A 66 -2.45 3.56 4.44
C VAL A 66 -1.31 2.88 3.69
N ASP A 67 -0.24 3.60 3.30
CA ASP A 67 0.87 3.10 2.49
C ASP A 67 1.91 2.30 3.29
N ASP A 68 1.86 2.33 4.64
CA ASP A 68 2.79 1.65 5.53
C ASP A 68 2.23 0.29 5.97
N MET A 69 2.98 -0.78 5.71
CA MET A 69 2.64 -2.15 6.10
C MET A 69 3.72 -2.72 7.01
N LEU A 70 3.32 -3.30 8.13
CA LEU A 70 4.19 -4.02 9.05
C LEU A 70 3.86 -5.51 8.99
N VAL A 71 4.85 -6.32 8.63
CA VAL A 71 4.75 -7.77 8.78
C VAL A 71 5.45 -8.15 10.09
N LYS A 72 4.73 -8.84 10.97
CA LYS A 72 5.22 -9.33 12.25
C LYS A 72 4.91 -10.81 12.40
N SER A 73 5.77 -11.51 13.12
CA SER A 73 5.60 -12.94 13.41
C SER A 73 5.92 -13.17 14.88
N LYS A 74 5.25 -14.15 15.51
CA LYS A 74 5.48 -14.47 16.93
C LYS A 74 6.84 -15.13 17.17
N LYS A 75 7.31 -15.89 16.19
CA LYS A 75 8.62 -16.56 16.18
C LYS A 75 9.41 -16.10 14.98
N ALA A 76 10.73 -16.04 15.14
CA ALA A 76 11.64 -15.68 14.06
C ALA A 76 11.58 -16.71 12.91
N GLU A 77 11.44 -17.99 13.23
CA GLU A 77 11.35 -19.07 12.22
C GLU A 77 10.14 -18.92 11.28
N ASP A 78 9.01 -18.42 11.80
CA ASP A 78 7.78 -18.25 11.03
C ASP A 78 7.83 -17.03 10.08
N HIS A 79 8.77 -16.12 10.31
CA HIS A 79 8.77 -14.81 9.66
C HIS A 79 8.97 -14.88 8.14
N ILE A 80 9.81 -15.80 7.68
CA ILE A 80 10.02 -16.02 6.24
C ILE A 80 8.71 -16.50 5.59
N SER A 81 8.01 -17.46 6.21
CA SER A 81 6.73 -17.97 5.68
C SER A 81 5.63 -16.90 5.67
N ASP A 82 5.57 -16.05 6.69
CA ASP A 82 4.61 -14.95 6.73
C ASP A 82 4.93 -13.87 5.68
N LEU A 83 6.22 -13.57 5.44
CA LEU A 83 6.64 -12.69 4.35
C LEU A 83 6.27 -13.26 2.99
N GLU A 84 6.49 -14.55 2.76
CA GLU A 84 6.11 -15.22 1.50
C GLU A 84 4.61 -15.09 1.20
N LYS A 85 3.75 -15.35 2.19
CA LYS A 85 2.30 -15.18 2.08
C LYS A 85 1.92 -13.73 1.80
N THR A 86 2.57 -12.78 2.47
CA THR A 86 2.33 -11.36 2.27
C THR A 86 2.74 -10.91 0.86
N PHE A 87 3.92 -11.32 0.40
CA PHE A 87 4.38 -11.04 -0.96
C PHE A 87 3.54 -11.72 -2.04
N ALA A 88 2.97 -12.90 -1.77
CA ALA A 88 2.05 -13.55 -2.70
C ALA A 88 0.78 -12.71 -2.92
N VAL A 89 0.23 -12.11 -1.86
CA VAL A 89 -0.89 -11.17 -1.97
C VAL A 89 -0.49 -9.92 -2.76
N LEU A 90 0.65 -9.30 -2.43
CA LEU A 90 1.15 -8.12 -3.16
C LEU A 90 1.31 -8.39 -4.65
N ARG A 91 1.91 -9.54 -5.02
CA ARG A 91 2.06 -9.96 -6.42
C ARG A 91 0.70 -10.19 -7.10
N LYS A 92 -0.24 -10.86 -6.43
CA LYS A 92 -1.58 -11.13 -6.97
C LYS A 92 -2.32 -9.83 -7.34
N TYR A 93 -2.22 -8.81 -6.49
CA TYR A 93 -2.88 -7.52 -6.71
C TYR A 93 -1.97 -6.46 -7.37
N ARG A 94 -0.77 -6.85 -7.80
CA ARG A 94 0.22 -6.00 -8.48
C ARG A 94 0.63 -4.76 -7.68
N ILE A 95 0.58 -4.83 -6.35
CA ILE A 95 1.06 -3.76 -5.48
C ILE A 95 2.59 -3.79 -5.46
N LYS A 96 3.18 -2.67 -5.85
CA LYS A 96 4.62 -2.44 -5.87
C LYS A 96 5.06 -1.79 -4.58
N LEU A 97 6.10 -2.34 -3.98
CA LEU A 97 6.78 -1.77 -2.83
C LEU A 97 7.93 -0.87 -3.29
N ASN A 98 8.36 0.05 -2.43
CA ASN A 98 9.59 0.81 -2.59
C ASN A 98 10.75 0.12 -1.85
N PRO A 99 11.67 -0.56 -2.54
CA PRO A 99 12.73 -1.33 -1.89
C PRO A 99 13.64 -0.49 -0.98
N THR A 100 13.86 0.79 -1.32
CA THR A 100 14.76 1.67 -0.53
C THR A 100 14.11 2.15 0.77
N LYS A 101 12.79 2.02 0.90
CA LYS A 101 12.02 2.36 2.11
C LYS A 101 11.57 1.14 2.91
N CYS A 102 11.73 -0.06 2.36
CA CYS A 102 11.43 -1.28 3.07
C CYS A 102 12.59 -1.68 4.01
N ALA A 103 12.25 -2.20 5.17
CA ALA A 103 13.17 -2.78 6.13
C ALA A 103 12.67 -4.17 6.57
N PHE A 104 13.53 -5.18 6.50
CA PHE A 104 13.20 -6.59 6.75
C PHE A 104 14.12 -7.19 7.81
N GLY A 105 13.61 -8.18 8.56
CA GLY A 105 14.41 -8.96 9.51
C GLY A 105 14.92 -8.17 10.72
N VAL A 106 14.31 -7.02 11.03
CA VAL A 106 14.66 -6.19 12.18
C VAL A 106 13.89 -6.66 13.42
N GLN A 107 14.57 -6.77 14.57
CA GLN A 107 13.92 -7.09 15.86
C GLN A 107 13.00 -5.98 16.34
N GLY A 108 13.28 -4.73 15.95
CA GLY A 108 12.42 -3.59 16.21
C GLY A 108 12.68 -2.49 15.19
N GLY A 109 11.72 -1.59 15.02
CA GLY A 109 11.80 -0.54 14.01
C GLY A 109 10.77 0.57 14.24
N ARG A 110 10.99 1.70 13.58
CA ARG A 110 10.04 2.81 13.59
C ARG A 110 8.88 2.50 12.65
N PHE A 111 7.65 2.57 13.13
CA PHE A 111 6.42 2.43 12.37
C PHE A 111 5.45 3.54 12.78
N LEU A 112 5.01 4.38 11.83
CA LEU A 112 4.15 5.55 12.09
C LEU A 112 4.67 6.50 13.19
N GLY A 113 5.98 6.62 13.32
CA GLY A 113 6.61 7.45 14.36
C GLY A 113 6.78 6.76 15.72
N PHE A 114 6.28 5.54 15.90
CA PHE A 114 6.44 4.75 17.12
C PHE A 114 7.54 3.69 16.97
N MET A 115 8.25 3.41 18.06
CA MET A 115 9.17 2.27 18.11
C MET A 115 8.37 1.00 18.39
N VAL A 116 8.44 0.05 17.48
CA VAL A 116 7.88 -1.30 17.65
C VAL A 116 9.05 -2.23 17.97
N THR A 117 8.92 -3.00 19.04
CA THR A 117 9.90 -3.99 19.52
C THR A 117 9.27 -5.36 19.61
#